data_AF-A0A1I4GVJ4-F1
#
_entry.id   AF-A0A1I4GVJ4-F1
#
_cell.length_a   1.000
_cell.length_b   1.000
_cell.length_c   1.000
_cell.angle_alpha   90.00
_cell.angle_beta   90.00
_cell.angle_gamma   90.00
#
_symmetry.space_group_name_H-M   'P 1'
#
loop_
_entity.id
_entity.type
_entity.pdbx_description
1 polymer ?
#
loop_
_entity_poly.entity_id
_entity_poly.type
_entity_poly.pdbx_seq_one_letter_code
_entity_poly.pdbx_strand_id
1 'polypeptide(L)'
;MMVCVNVIAAETTVKDMDELWTMQEKSVVSSMAIAVLLGSKESIREQLTNFQEKYQVDELMAISYIYDTEKQKNSYQILKEVVD
;
A
#
# COMPACT_ATOMS: atom_id res chain seq x y z
N MET A 1 18.85 1.06 -4.98
CA MET A 1 17.80 0.58 -5.94
C MET A 1 16.47 1.21 -5.55
N MET A 2 15.75 1.81 -6.49
CA MET A 2 14.49 2.53 -6.22
C MET A 2 13.29 1.59 -6.37
N VAL A 3 12.40 1.51 -5.37
CA VAL A 3 11.20 0.67 -5.44
C VAL A 3 9.95 1.49 -5.18
N CYS A 4 8.97 1.34 -6.08
CA CYS A 4 7.64 1.93 -5.94
C CYS A 4 6.77 1.02 -5.06
N VAL A 5 6.21 1.59 -4.00
CA VAL A 5 5.31 0.89 -3.08
C VAL A 5 3.95 1.54 -3.12
N ASN A 6 2.90 0.74 -3.33
CA ASN A 6 1.54 1.24 -3.27
C ASN A 6 1.09 1.29 -1.80
N VAL A 7 0.81 2.49 -1.29
CA VAL A 7 0.42 2.68 0.12
C VAL A 7 -1.06 3.00 0.17
N ILE A 8 -1.81 2.10 0.80
CA ILE A 8 -3.24 2.23 1.04
C ILE A 8 -3.44 2.14 2.55
N ALA A 9 -3.18 3.24 3.25
CA ALA A 9 -3.41 3.34 4.69
C ALA A 9 -4.82 3.87 4.94
N ALA A 10 -5.83 3.10 4.52
CA ALA A 10 -7.23 3.49 4.68
C ALA A 10 -8.11 2.27 4.92
N GLU A 11 -9.07 2.40 5.84
CA GLU A 11 -10.20 1.47 5.92
C GLU A 11 -11.04 1.61 4.64
N THR A 12 -10.94 0.62 3.77
CA THR A 12 -11.83 0.51 2.61
C THR A 12 -13.17 -0.03 3.08
N THR A 13 -14.26 0.63 2.68
CA THR A 13 -15.63 0.17 3.00
C THR A 13 -16.03 -1.11 2.25
N VAL A 14 -15.23 -1.50 1.25
CA VAL A 14 -15.40 -2.76 0.53
C VAL A 14 -14.75 -3.87 1.35
N LYS A 15 -15.56 -4.84 1.77
CA LYS A 15 -15.15 -5.94 2.65
C LYS A 15 -14.35 -7.02 1.94
N ASP A 16 -14.64 -7.26 0.66
CA ASP A 16 -13.95 -8.24 -0.16
C ASP A 16 -13.99 -7.84 -1.64
N MET A 17 -12.82 -7.73 -2.27
CA MET A 17 -12.71 -7.46 -3.71
C MET A 17 -12.89 -8.75 -4.54
N ASP A 18 -12.77 -9.92 -3.92
CA ASP A 18 -12.93 -11.21 -4.59
C ASP A 18 -14.37 -11.45 -5.06
N GLU A 19 -15.35 -10.81 -4.42
CA GLU A 19 -16.76 -10.86 -4.82
C GLU A 19 -17.07 -9.93 -6.02
N LEU A 20 -16.23 -8.92 -6.25
CA LEU A 20 -16.46 -7.89 -7.27
C LEU A 20 -15.63 -8.10 -8.54
N TRP A 21 -14.45 -8.71 -8.41
CA TRP A 21 -13.55 -8.93 -9.53
C TRP A 21 -13.87 -10.21 -10.29
N THR A 22 -13.76 -10.12 -11.62
CA THR A 22 -13.60 -11.31 -12.44
C THR A 22 -12.22 -11.95 -12.19
N MET A 23 -12.08 -13.24 -12.51
CA MET A 23 -10.78 -13.93 -12.37
C MET A 23 -9.66 -13.23 -13.16
N GLN A 24 -9.99 -12.68 -14.33
CA GLN A 24 -9.06 -11.95 -15.17
C GLN A 24 -8.59 -10.66 -14.50
N GLU A 25 -9.51 -9.85 -13.97
CA GLU A 25 -9.18 -8.61 -13.26
C GLU A 25 -8.33 -8.89 -12.01
N LYS A 26 -8.71 -9.90 -11.22
CA LYS A 26 -7.94 -10.31 -10.04
C LYS A 26 -6.51 -10.73 -10.41
N SER A 27 -6.34 -11.50 -11.49
CA SER A 27 -5.02 -11.94 -11.95
C SER A 27 -4.14 -10.76 -12.37
N VAL A 28 -4.72 -9.78 -13.09
CA VAL A 28 -3.98 -8.58 -13.53
C VAL A 28 -3.57 -7.75 -12.32
N VAL A 29 -4.50 -7.42 -11.43
CA VAL A 29 -4.21 -6.61 -10.23
C VAL A 29 -3.19 -7.31 -9.32
N SER A 30 -3.33 -8.61 -9.11
CA SER A 30 -2.40 -9.40 -8.29
C SER A 30 -0.99 -9.42 -8.86
N SER A 31 -0.85 -9.44 -10.20
CA SER A 31 0.46 -9.37 -10.86
C SER A 31 1.11 -7.98 -10.80
N MET A 32 0.32 -6.93 -10.62
CA MET A 32 0.80 -5.53 -10.53
C MET A 32 1.13 -5.10 -9.09
N ALA A 33 0.60 -5.80 -8.10
CA ALA A 33 0.82 -5.52 -6.68
C ALA A 33 2.19 -6.00 -6.20
N ILE A 34 3.27 -5.35 -6.65
CA ILE A 34 4.66 -5.70 -6.31
C ILE A 34 4.95 -5.50 -4.82
N ALA A 35 4.35 -4.49 -4.19
CA ALA A 35 4.33 -4.29 -2.75
C ALA A 35 3.19 -3.34 -2.39
N VAL A 36 2.24 -3.81 -1.57
CA VAL A 36 1.15 -3.00 -1.03
C VAL A 36 1.32 -2.92 0.48
N LEU A 37 1.35 -1.71 1.03
CA LEU A 37 1.26 -1.48 2.48
C LEU A 37 -0.18 -1.14 2.83
N LEU A 38 -0.82 -2.00 3.63
CA LEU A 38 -2.25 -1.90 3.95
C LEU A 38 -2.49 -2.20 5.44
N GLY A 39 -3.37 -1.44 6.08
CA GLY A 39 -3.83 -1.69 7.44
C GLY A 39 -3.62 -0.51 8.39
N SER A 40 -3.50 -0.81 9.69
CA SER A 40 -3.23 0.20 10.72
C SER A 40 -1.79 0.73 10.63
N LYS A 41 -1.52 1.84 11.31
CA LYS A 41 -0.19 2.45 11.40
C LYS A 41 0.87 1.47 11.89
N GLU A 42 0.53 0.64 12.88
CA GLU A 42 1.42 -0.38 13.45
C GLU A 42 1.73 -1.47 12.43
N SER A 43 0.70 -1.96 11.72
CA SER A 43 0.87 -2.99 10.69
C SER A 43 1.69 -2.47 9.51
N ILE A 44 1.47 -1.21 9.09
CA ILE A 44 2.24 -0.58 8.02
C ILE A 44 3.72 -0.43 8.43
N ARG A 45 4.01 -0.07 9.69
CA ARG A 45 5.38 0.01 10.19
C ARG A 45 6.08 -1.35 10.11
N GLU A 46 5.42 -2.41 10.57
CA GLU A 46 5.98 -3.77 10.50
C GLU A 46 6.23 -4.21 9.05
N GLN A 47 5.24 -4.01 8.17
CA GLN A 47 5.37 -4.33 6.74
C GLN A 47 6.53 -3.55 6.09
N LEU A 48 6.69 -2.27 6.44
CA LEU A 48 7.76 -1.42 5.93
C LEU A 48 9.14 -1.89 6.40
N THR A 49 9.28 -2.22 7.69
CA THR A 49 10.53 -2.79 8.23
C THR A 49 10.90 -4.08 7.52
N ASN A 50 9.94 -5.01 7.39
CA ASN A 50 10.15 -6.28 6.68
C ASN A 50 10.55 -6.06 5.20
N PHE A 51 9.95 -5.06 4.56
CA PHE A 51 10.30 -4.68 3.19
C PHE A 51 11.74 -4.15 3.12
N GLN A 52 12.12 -3.26 4.03
CA GLN A 52 13.46 -2.67 4.07
C GLN A 52 14.55 -3.71 4.37
N GLU A 53 14.31 -4.63 5.31
CA GLU A 53 15.25 -5.71 5.62
C GLU A 53 15.47 -6.64 4.42
N LYS A 54 14.39 -6.93 3.67
CA LYS A 54 14.45 -7.83 2.52
C LYS A 54 15.15 -7.21 1.31
N TYR A 55 14.85 -5.95 0.99
CA TYR A 55 15.28 -5.33 -0.27
C TYR A 55 16.39 -4.30 -0.11
N GLN A 56 16.64 -3.80 1.11
CA GLN A 56 17.71 -2.85 1.45
C GLN A 56 17.74 -1.67 0.48
N VAL A 57 16.58 -1.00 0.32
CA VAL A 57 16.43 0.09 -0.64
C VAL A 57 16.93 1.41 -0.06
N ASP A 58 17.50 2.26 -0.92
CA ASP A 58 18.00 3.59 -0.53
C ASP A 58 16.89 4.66 -0.61
N GLU A 59 15.83 4.38 -1.38
CA GLU A 59 14.71 5.30 -1.62
C GLU A 59 13.41 4.51 -1.80
N LEU A 60 12.36 4.99 -1.14
CA LEU A 60 10.99 4.50 -1.25
C LEU A 60 10.13 5.55 -1.92
N MET A 61 9.56 5.19 -3.08
CA MET A 61 8.58 6.02 -3.75
C MET A 61 7.18 5.51 -3.41
N ALA A 62 6.42 6.29 -2.66
CA ALA A 62 5.04 5.96 -2.32
C ALA A 62 4.07 6.44 -3.40
N ILE A 63 3.22 5.55 -3.88
CA ILE A 63 2.11 5.86 -4.80
C ILE A 63 0.82 5.41 -4.11
N SER A 64 -0.28 6.14 -4.28
CA SER A 64 -1.56 5.78 -3.68
C SER A 64 -2.69 5.96 -4.68
N TYR A 65 -3.35 4.85 -5.05
CA TYR A 65 -4.50 4.83 -5.94
C TYR A 65 -5.82 4.90 -5.15
N ILE A 66 -6.05 6.02 -4.47
CA ILE A 66 -7.28 6.28 -3.69
C ILE A 66 -8.09 7.37 -4.38
N TYR A 67 -9.36 7.07 -4.69
CA TYR A 67 -10.26 7.99 -5.40
C TYR A 67 -10.60 9.25 -4.58
N ASP A 68 -10.83 9.08 -3.28
CA ASP A 68 -11.12 10.19 -2.36
C ASP A 68 -9.81 10.90 -1.97
N THR A 69 -9.66 12.16 -2.38
CA THR A 69 -8.45 12.96 -2.17
C THR A 69 -8.12 13.17 -0.70
N GLU A 70 -9.11 13.33 0.18
CA GLU A 70 -8.86 13.51 1.62
C GLU A 70 -8.35 12.22 2.24
N LYS A 71 -8.91 11.07 1.84
CA LYS A 71 -8.38 9.75 2.24
C LYS A 71 -6.98 9.50 1.68
N GLN A 72 -6.71 9.92 0.44
CA GLN A 72 -5.38 9.82 -0.16
C GLN A 72 -4.35 10.63 0.62
N LYS A 73 -4.69 11.88 0.98
CA LYS A 73 -3.84 12.74 1.80
C LYS A 73 -3.59 12.14 3.19
N ASN A 74 -4.63 11.60 3.83
CA ASN A 74 -4.48 10.91 5.11
C ASN A 74 -3.55 9.69 4.99
N SER A 75 -3.65 8.92 3.91
CA SER A 75 -2.75 7.78 3.68
C SER A 75 -1.27 8.19 3.64
N TYR A 76 -0.94 9.30 2.96
CA TYR A 76 0.42 9.83 2.96
C TYR A 76 0.84 10.41 4.32
N GLN A 77 -0.09 11.00 5.07
CA GLN A 77 0.18 11.47 6.43
C GLN A 77 0.54 10.31 7.37
N ILE A 78 -0.21 9.21 7.32
CA ILE A 78 0.09 8.00 8.09
C ILE A 78 1.46 7.45 7.71
N LEU A 79 1.77 7.36 6.41
CA LEU A 79 3.07 6.91 5.94
C LEU A 79 4.20 7.79 6.49
N LYS A 80 4.04 9.11 6.43
CA LYS A 80 5.00 10.07 7.00
C LYS A 80 5.26 9.78 8.48
N GLU A 81 4.21 9.59 9.27
CA GLU A 81 4.36 9.30 10.70
C GLU A 81 4.89 7.88 11.02
N VAL A 82 4.94 6.99 10.03
CA VAL A 82 5.56 5.67 10.17
C VAL A 82 7.07 5.77 9.95
N VAL A 83 7.50 6.62 9.00
CA VAL A 83 8.91 6.80 8.63
C VAL A 83 9.65 7.83 9.50
N ASP A 84 8.94 8.78 10.09
CA ASP A 84 9.45 9.72 11.10
C ASP A 84 9.66 9.02 12.46
#